data_AF-A0A2V7VB19-F1
#
_entry.id   AF-A0A2V7VB19-F1
#
_cell.length_a   1.000
_cell.length_b   1.000
_cell.length_c   1.000
_cell.angle_alpha   90.00
_cell.angle_beta   90.00
_cell.angle_gamma   90.00
#
_symmetry.space_group_name_H-M   'P 1'
#
loop_
_entity.id
_entity.type
_entity.pdbx_description
1 polymer ?
#
loop_
_entity_poly.entity_id
_entity_poly.type
_entity_poly.pdbx_seq_one_letter_code
_entity_poly.pdbx_strand_id
1 'polypeptide(L)'
;MDESRGGAPAAQRDALRLLAAFVQHSDNSPNNQRLLCRPEGVQKDASGRTTCTASLMYIEDLGSTFGRGNFWHQTTTARGNYREWSRVPVWEDGAGCRARLKPGMREPTLKDPVVSEAGRRFLADLLGQLSDAQIRDMFAAGTIDKRGWPSPRHYKNNGTIDQWMQAFKGRRDEVVNHHCPS
;
A
#
# COMPACT_ATOMS: atom_id res chain seq x y z
N MET A 1 16.42 -10.46 -6.56
CA MET A 1 16.95 -9.86 -5.31
C MET A 1 17.61 -10.99 -4.57
N ASP A 2 18.91 -10.88 -4.31
CA ASP A 2 19.68 -11.90 -3.60
C ASP A 2 19.83 -11.44 -2.15
N GLU A 3 19.24 -12.17 -1.21
CA GLU A 3 19.27 -11.84 0.21
C GLU A 3 20.72 -11.83 0.75
N SER A 4 21.56 -12.73 0.25
CA SER A 4 22.98 -12.82 0.64
C SER A 4 23.80 -11.59 0.21
N ARG A 5 23.23 -10.75 -0.66
CA ARG A 5 23.84 -9.52 -1.18
C ARG A 5 23.09 -8.26 -0.71
N GLY A 6 22.33 -8.35 0.38
CA GLY A 6 21.58 -7.24 0.96
C GLY A 6 20.21 -7.00 0.34
N GLY A 7 19.69 -7.93 -0.46
CA GLY A 7 18.32 -7.89 -0.95
C GLY A 7 17.30 -8.13 0.17
N ALA A 8 16.17 -7.42 0.13
CA ALA A 8 15.09 -7.63 1.10
C ALA A 8 14.53 -9.07 0.98
N PRO A 9 14.27 -9.75 2.11
CA PRO A 9 13.69 -11.08 2.11
C PRO A 9 12.40 -11.20 1.31
N ALA A 10 12.16 -12.38 0.72
CA ALA A 10 10.95 -12.61 -0.07
C ALA A 10 9.65 -12.23 0.68
N ALA A 11 9.56 -12.60 1.97
CA ALA A 11 8.44 -12.24 2.83
C ALA A 11 8.25 -10.72 2.97
N GLN A 12 9.33 -9.95 3.11
CA GLN A 12 9.23 -8.49 3.23
C GLN A 12 8.77 -7.84 1.92
N ARG A 13 9.20 -8.38 0.78
CA ARG A 13 8.74 -7.93 -0.54
C ARG A 13 7.26 -8.21 -0.74
N ASP A 14 6.80 -9.37 -0.30
CA ASP A 14 5.39 -9.74 -0.34
C ASP A 14 4.55 -8.89 0.62
N ALA A 15 5.04 -8.62 1.83
CA ALA A 15 4.42 -7.71 2.78
C ALA A 15 4.25 -6.30 2.19
N LEU A 16 5.26 -5.79 1.49
CA LEU A 16 5.19 -4.49 0.81
C LEU A 16 4.13 -4.48 -0.32
N ARG A 17 4.03 -5.57 -1.10
CA ARG A 17 2.98 -5.72 -2.13
C ARG A 17 1.59 -5.76 -1.50
N LEU A 18 1.44 -6.47 -0.38
CA LEU A 18 0.19 -6.51 0.38
C LEU A 18 -0.14 -5.15 0.99
N LEU A 19 0.85 -4.41 1.49
CA LEU A 19 0.66 -3.04 1.98
C LEU A 19 0.13 -2.12 0.87
N ALA A 20 0.66 -2.23 -0.35
CA ALA A 20 0.15 -1.50 -1.51
C ALA A 20 -1.33 -1.81 -1.77
N ALA A 21 -1.76 -3.07 -1.68
CA ALA A 21 -3.18 -3.43 -1.76
C ALA A 21 -3.99 -2.93 -0.55
N PHE A 22 -3.44 -2.99 0.66
CA PHE A 22 -4.09 -2.52 1.89
C PHE A 22 -4.48 -1.04 1.79
N VAL A 23 -3.55 -0.18 1.35
CA VAL A 23 -3.81 1.27 1.15
C VAL A 23 -4.45 1.60 -0.21
N GLN A 24 -4.66 0.61 -1.08
CA GLN A 24 -5.14 0.77 -2.46
C GLN A 24 -4.23 1.69 -3.31
N HIS A 25 -2.91 1.46 -3.26
CA HIS A 25 -1.90 2.16 -4.06
C HIS A 25 -1.97 1.79 -5.54
N SER A 26 -3.00 2.32 -6.21
CA SER A 26 -3.29 2.06 -7.62
C SER A 26 -2.40 2.85 -8.57
N ASP A 27 -1.75 3.91 -8.08
CA ASP A 27 -0.84 4.77 -8.84
C ASP A 27 0.63 4.31 -8.75
N ASN A 28 0.82 2.99 -8.94
CA ASN A 28 2.07 2.29 -8.72
C ASN A 28 2.96 2.19 -9.98
N SER A 29 2.97 3.23 -10.80
CA SER A 29 3.75 3.29 -12.03
C SER A 29 5.25 3.54 -11.76
N PRO A 30 6.17 3.18 -12.67
CA PRO A 30 7.61 3.30 -12.46
C PRO A 30 8.09 4.74 -12.20
N ASN A 31 7.36 5.74 -12.68
CA ASN A 31 7.67 7.15 -12.43
C ASN A 31 7.33 7.59 -11.00
N ASN A 32 6.37 6.93 -10.34
CA ASN A 32 5.93 7.28 -8.99
C ASN A 32 6.69 6.53 -7.90
N GLN A 33 7.37 5.44 -8.25
CA GLN A 33 8.16 4.65 -7.31
C GLN A 33 9.39 4.05 -7.98
N ARG A 34 10.55 4.25 -7.36
CA ARG A 34 11.84 3.77 -7.88
C ARG A 34 12.75 3.31 -6.77
N LEU A 35 13.64 2.39 -7.10
CA LEU A 35 14.79 2.08 -6.25
C LEU A 35 15.89 3.10 -6.56
N LEU A 36 16.39 3.74 -5.52
CA LEU A 36 17.53 4.64 -5.56
C LEU A 36 18.73 3.96 -4.90
N CYS A 37 19.92 4.34 -5.33
CA CYS A 37 21.14 4.01 -4.61
C CYS A 37 21.69 5.27 -3.96
N ARG A 38 21.99 5.22 -2.67
CA ARG A 38 22.74 6.31 -2.03
C ARG A 38 24.14 6.39 -2.68
N PRO A 39 24.67 7.59 -2.98
CA PRO A 39 25.97 7.74 -3.65
C PRO A 39 27.10 6.88 -3.05
N GLU A 40 27.19 6.84 -1.73
CA GLU A 40 28.15 6.07 -0.92
C GLU A 40 28.00 4.55 -1.02
N GLY A 41 26.82 4.06 -1.44
CA GLY A 41 26.55 2.63 -1.63
C GLY A 41 26.80 2.14 -3.05
N VAL A 42 27.15 3.04 -3.98
CA VAL A 42 27.45 2.71 -5.37
C VAL A 42 28.84 2.09 -5.44
N GLN A 43 28.90 0.81 -5.81
CA GLN A 43 30.16 0.10 -6.02
C GLN A 43 30.29 -0.28 -7.49
N LYS A 44 31.47 -0.07 -8.07
CA LYS A 44 31.78 -0.48 -9.43
C LYS A 44 32.83 -1.59 -9.39
N ASP A 45 32.49 -2.77 -9.90
CA ASP A 45 33.45 -3.87 -9.97
C ASP A 45 34.45 -3.65 -11.13
N ALA A 46 35.49 -4.50 -11.19
CA ALA A 46 36.54 -4.41 -12.19
C ALA A 46 36.05 -4.56 -13.64
N SER A 47 34.86 -5.14 -13.86
CA SER A 47 34.24 -5.22 -15.19
C SER A 47 33.42 -3.98 -15.54
N GLY A 48 33.41 -2.98 -14.65
CA GLY A 48 32.65 -1.75 -14.81
C GLY A 48 31.18 -1.89 -14.42
N ARG A 49 30.74 -3.05 -13.91
CA ARG A 49 29.36 -3.27 -13.49
C ARG A 49 29.12 -2.57 -12.16
N THR A 50 28.05 -1.79 -12.13
CA THR A 50 27.64 -1.03 -10.94
C THR A 50 26.69 -1.88 -10.10
N THR A 51 26.93 -1.91 -8.79
CA THR A 51 26.08 -2.58 -7.79
C THR A 51 25.74 -1.58 -6.69
N CYS A 52 24.62 -1.80 -6.01
CA CYS A 52 24.17 -0.94 -4.91
C CYS A 52 24.11 -1.73 -3.61
N THR A 53 24.88 -1.30 -2.61
CA THR A 53 24.88 -1.88 -1.26
C THR A 53 23.98 -1.12 -0.28
N ALA A 54 23.52 0.09 -0.65
CA ALA A 54 22.65 0.93 0.14
C ALA A 54 21.42 1.37 -0.68
N SER A 55 20.57 0.40 -1.02
CA SER A 55 19.36 0.64 -1.80
C SER A 55 18.28 1.29 -0.94
N LEU A 56 17.60 2.30 -1.48
CA LEU A 56 16.43 2.93 -0.90
C LEU A 56 15.24 2.75 -1.82
N MET A 57 14.09 2.39 -1.26
CA MET A 57 12.83 2.52 -1.98
C MET A 57 12.32 3.95 -1.80
N TYR A 58 12.09 4.64 -2.91
CA TYR A 58 11.52 5.98 -2.94
C TYR A 58 10.14 5.92 -3.60
N ILE A 59 9.14 6.43 -2.91
CA ILE A 59 7.80 6.65 -3.45
C ILE A 59 7.63 8.15 -3.56
N GLU A 60 7.63 8.65 -4.79
CA GLU A 60 7.47 10.07 -5.11
C GLU A 60 6.03 10.53 -4.90
N ASP A 61 5.09 9.70 -5.34
CA ASP A 61 3.66 9.96 -5.20
C ASP A 61 2.92 8.66 -4.85
N LEU A 62 2.30 8.64 -3.67
CA LEU A 62 1.35 7.58 -3.30
C LEU A 62 0.01 7.73 -4.04
N GLY A 63 -0.23 8.87 -4.68
CA GLY A 63 -1.32 9.12 -5.61
C GLY A 63 -2.69 8.74 -5.05
N SER A 64 -3.42 7.92 -5.82
CA SER A 64 -4.79 7.50 -5.51
C SER A 64 -4.85 6.32 -4.52
N THR A 65 -4.61 6.62 -3.24
CA THR A 65 -4.74 5.71 -2.08
C THR A 65 -5.95 6.06 -1.21
N PHE A 66 -6.31 5.16 -0.28
CA PHE A 66 -7.41 5.33 0.67
C PHE A 66 -8.76 5.60 -0.03
N GLY A 67 -9.02 4.93 -1.14
CA GLY A 67 -10.31 4.91 -1.84
C GLY A 67 -10.51 3.56 -2.51
N ARG A 68 -11.21 3.50 -3.65
CA ARG A 68 -11.40 2.23 -4.39
C ARG A 68 -10.21 1.81 -5.25
N GLY A 69 -9.21 2.67 -5.40
CA GLY A 69 -8.08 2.42 -6.31
C GLY A 69 -8.55 2.18 -7.75
N ASN A 70 -8.92 3.24 -8.46
CA ASN A 70 -9.35 3.15 -9.86
C ASN A 70 -8.86 4.35 -10.66
N PHE A 71 -8.70 4.15 -11.96
CA PHE A 71 -8.29 5.23 -12.85
C PHE A 71 -9.38 6.28 -13.07
N TRP A 72 -10.63 5.81 -13.24
CA TRP A 72 -11.77 6.69 -13.46
C TRP A 72 -12.19 7.38 -12.16
N HIS A 73 -12.67 8.63 -12.26
CA HIS A 73 -13.25 9.32 -11.10
C HIS A 73 -12.29 9.48 -9.92
N GLN A 74 -11.03 9.83 -10.19
CA GLN A 74 -9.99 9.88 -9.17
C GLN A 74 -10.35 10.78 -7.97
N THR A 75 -11.04 11.89 -8.22
CA THR A 75 -11.42 12.88 -7.20
C THR A 75 -12.70 12.53 -6.46
N THR A 76 -13.47 11.54 -6.92
CA THR A 76 -14.75 11.16 -6.30
C THR A 76 -14.78 9.73 -5.80
N THR A 77 -13.85 8.85 -6.21
CA THR A 77 -13.80 7.43 -5.80
C THR A 77 -12.41 6.89 -5.48
N ALA A 78 -11.36 7.27 -6.23
CA ALA A 78 -10.05 6.62 -6.13
C ALA A 78 -9.23 7.02 -4.91
N ARG A 79 -9.14 8.32 -4.63
CA ARG A 79 -8.29 8.86 -3.56
C ARG A 79 -9.12 9.25 -2.34
N GLY A 80 -8.64 9.06 -1.12
CA GLY A 80 -9.16 9.62 0.15
C GLY A 80 -10.67 9.53 0.39
N ASN A 81 -11.33 8.47 -0.10
CA ASN A 81 -12.78 8.29 -0.03
C ASN A 81 -13.14 7.20 0.98
N TYR A 82 -13.61 7.62 2.16
CA TYR A 82 -14.01 6.72 3.24
C TYR A 82 -15.05 5.71 2.79
N ARG A 83 -16.13 6.16 2.14
CA ARG A 83 -17.23 5.29 1.69
C ARG A 83 -16.74 4.15 0.80
N GLU A 84 -15.76 4.39 -0.06
CA GLU A 84 -15.21 3.36 -0.93
C GLU A 84 -14.17 2.49 -0.21
N TRP A 85 -13.21 3.11 0.48
CA TRP A 85 -12.10 2.38 1.11
C TRP A 85 -12.55 1.49 2.27
N SER A 86 -13.58 1.90 3.01
CA SER A 86 -14.18 1.09 4.08
C SER A 86 -14.92 -0.15 3.57
N ARG A 87 -15.13 -0.30 2.26
CA ARG A 87 -15.94 -1.38 1.66
C ARG A 87 -15.20 -2.25 0.65
N VAL A 88 -14.08 -1.77 0.11
CA VAL A 88 -13.28 -2.58 -0.81
C VAL A 88 -12.55 -3.66 0.01
N PRO A 89 -12.71 -4.96 -0.26
CA PRO A 89 -11.98 -5.98 0.49
C PRO A 89 -10.48 -5.90 0.20
N VAL A 90 -9.65 -6.35 1.15
CA VAL A 90 -8.20 -6.46 0.95
C VAL A 90 -7.86 -7.61 -0.01
N TRP A 91 -8.67 -8.66 -0.05
CA TRP A 91 -8.46 -9.87 -0.86
C TRP A 91 -9.42 -9.91 -2.07
N GLU A 92 -8.97 -10.41 -3.23
CA GLU A 92 -9.87 -10.64 -4.39
C GLU A 92 -10.78 -11.85 -4.16
N ASP A 93 -10.26 -12.89 -3.51
CA ASP A 93 -10.96 -14.11 -3.13
C ASP A 93 -10.65 -14.46 -1.67
N GLY A 94 -11.61 -15.10 -0.98
CA GLY A 94 -11.45 -15.45 0.44
C GLY A 94 -10.64 -16.73 0.69
N ALA A 95 -10.09 -17.36 -0.35
CA ALA A 95 -9.44 -18.67 -0.27
C ALA A 95 -7.98 -18.68 -0.74
N GLY A 96 -7.56 -17.74 -1.58
CA GLY A 96 -6.17 -17.57 -2.00
C GLY A 96 -5.49 -16.40 -1.30
N CYS A 97 -4.22 -16.15 -1.65
CA CYS A 97 -3.49 -14.95 -1.22
C CYS A 97 -3.25 -13.96 -2.34
N ARG A 98 -4.33 -13.74 -3.10
CA ARG A 98 -4.41 -12.69 -4.11
C ARG A 98 -5.03 -11.46 -3.47
N ALA A 99 -4.20 -10.46 -3.17
CA ALA A 99 -4.68 -9.18 -2.68
C ALA A 99 -5.36 -8.40 -3.81
N ARG A 100 -6.37 -7.61 -3.47
CA ARG A 100 -7.13 -6.76 -4.39
C ARG A 100 -6.43 -5.45 -4.63
N LEU A 101 -5.93 -5.28 -5.84
CA LEU A 101 -5.33 -4.02 -6.28
C LEU A 101 -5.53 -3.84 -7.77
N LYS A 102 -6.44 -2.92 -8.13
CA LYS A 102 -6.64 -2.56 -9.52
C LYS A 102 -5.59 -1.53 -9.94
N PRO A 103 -4.93 -1.76 -11.08
CA PRO A 103 -3.86 -0.89 -11.54
C PRO A 103 -4.39 0.42 -12.15
N GLY A 104 -3.56 1.45 -12.16
CA GLY A 104 -3.72 2.63 -13.01
C GLY A 104 -3.48 2.36 -14.50
N MET A 105 -3.66 3.36 -15.37
CA MET A 105 -3.54 3.20 -16.84
C MET A 105 -2.12 3.26 -17.38
N ARG A 106 -1.19 3.99 -16.75
CA ARG A 106 0.17 4.16 -17.26
C ARG A 106 1.08 3.11 -16.64
N GLU A 107 1.34 2.04 -17.39
CA GLU A 107 2.33 1.01 -17.07
C GLU A 107 2.34 0.57 -15.59
N PRO A 108 1.20 0.10 -15.06
CA PRO A 108 1.13 -0.31 -13.67
C PRO A 108 2.08 -1.46 -13.39
N THR A 109 2.87 -1.36 -12.32
CA THR A 109 3.83 -2.41 -11.96
C THR A 109 3.25 -3.47 -11.03
N LEU A 110 2.09 -3.20 -10.43
CA LEU A 110 1.44 -4.12 -9.48
C LEU A 110 -0.08 -4.19 -9.73
N LYS A 111 -0.57 -5.40 -9.99
CA LYS A 111 -1.98 -5.74 -10.15
C LYS A 111 -2.26 -7.02 -9.39
N ASP A 112 -3.31 -6.99 -8.57
CA ASP A 112 -3.85 -8.11 -7.80
C ASP A 112 -2.76 -9.09 -7.30
N PRO A 113 -1.79 -8.61 -6.49
CA PRO A 113 -0.57 -9.36 -6.22
C PRO A 113 -0.85 -10.63 -5.43
N VAL A 114 -0.17 -11.71 -5.81
CA VAL A 114 -0.12 -12.94 -5.02
C VAL A 114 1.02 -12.84 -4.02
N VAL A 115 0.74 -13.10 -2.76
CA VAL A 115 1.70 -13.03 -1.65
C VAL A 115 1.79 -14.35 -0.90
N SER A 116 2.94 -14.62 -0.30
CA SER A 116 3.13 -15.77 0.58
C SER A 116 2.49 -15.57 1.96
N GLU A 117 2.21 -16.67 2.68
CA GLU A 117 1.80 -16.62 4.10
C GLU A 117 2.83 -15.88 4.97
N ALA A 118 4.12 -16.11 4.70
CA ALA A 118 5.19 -15.43 5.42
C ALA A 118 5.13 -13.91 5.23
N GLY A 119 4.86 -13.44 4.01
CA GLY A 119 4.67 -12.02 3.74
C GLY A 119 3.41 -11.43 4.37
N ARG A 120 2.29 -12.17 4.34
CA ARG A 120 1.05 -11.77 5.04
C ARG A 120 1.29 -11.62 6.55
N ARG A 121 1.88 -12.63 7.20
CA ARG A 121 2.20 -12.60 8.64
C ARG A 121 3.12 -11.43 8.99
N PHE A 122 4.19 -11.25 8.23
CA PHE A 122 5.12 -10.14 8.45
C PHE A 122 4.41 -8.77 8.43
N LEU A 123 3.49 -8.55 7.48
CA LEU A 123 2.70 -7.32 7.47
C LEU A 123 1.71 -7.25 8.64
N ALA A 124 1.03 -8.36 8.94
CA ALA A 124 0.07 -8.44 10.05
C ALA A 124 0.73 -8.05 11.39
N ASP A 125 1.95 -8.54 11.64
CA ASP A 125 2.72 -8.25 12.85
C ASP A 125 3.09 -6.75 12.94
N LEU A 126 3.44 -6.12 11.82
CA LEU A 126 3.72 -4.67 11.77
C LEU A 126 2.46 -3.84 11.98
N LEU A 127 1.34 -4.20 11.34
CA LEU A 127 0.06 -3.51 11.51
C LEU A 127 -0.50 -3.68 12.94
N GLY A 128 -0.23 -4.83 13.57
CA GLY A 128 -0.61 -5.12 14.94
C GLY A 128 0.11 -4.26 15.99
N GLN A 129 1.28 -3.71 15.66
CA GLN A 129 2.02 -2.80 16.54
C GLN A 129 1.42 -1.40 16.62
N LEU A 130 0.54 -1.02 15.69
CA LEU A 130 -0.11 0.28 15.68
C LEU A 130 -1.25 0.32 16.70
N SER A 131 -1.09 1.16 17.72
CA SER A 131 -2.15 1.45 18.68
C SER A 131 -3.30 2.23 18.04
N ASP A 132 -4.48 2.15 18.65
CA ASP A 132 -5.66 2.93 18.21
C ASP A 132 -5.36 4.43 18.17
N ALA A 133 -4.59 4.95 19.14
CA ALA A 133 -4.16 6.35 19.18
C ALA A 133 -3.27 6.70 17.97
N GLN A 134 -2.27 5.89 17.65
CA GLN A 134 -1.40 6.14 16.48
C GLN A 134 -2.18 6.09 15.16
N ILE A 135 -3.13 5.17 15.02
CA ILE A 135 -3.99 5.08 13.83
C ILE A 135 -4.86 6.34 13.72
N ARG A 136 -5.49 6.75 14.82
CA ARG A 136 -6.29 7.97 14.88
C ARG A 136 -5.47 9.20 14.51
N ASP A 137 -4.30 9.36 15.14
CA ASP A 137 -3.43 10.52 14.97
C ASP A 137 -2.87 10.60 13.55
N MET A 138 -2.55 9.46 12.92
CA MET A 138 -2.15 9.41 11.53
C MET A 138 -3.21 10.02 10.60
N PHE A 139 -4.49 9.67 10.78
CA PHE A 139 -5.57 10.23 9.97
C PHE A 139 -5.87 11.70 10.31
N ALA A 140 -5.79 12.07 11.60
CA ALA A 140 -5.99 13.44 12.04
C ALA A 140 -4.90 14.38 11.49
N ALA A 141 -3.63 13.96 11.55
CA ALA A 141 -2.51 14.69 10.98
C ALA A 141 -2.63 14.85 9.46
N GLY A 142 -3.16 13.83 8.77
CA GLY A 142 -3.48 13.89 7.35
C GLY A 142 -4.70 14.76 7.00
N THR A 143 -5.47 15.24 7.99
CA THR A 143 -6.70 16.03 7.82
C THR A 143 -7.72 15.38 6.87
N ILE A 144 -7.77 14.05 6.85
CA ILE A 144 -8.54 13.29 5.85
C ILE A 144 -10.05 13.55 5.95
N ASP A 145 -10.54 13.89 7.14
CA ASP A 145 -11.92 14.31 7.44
C ASP A 145 -12.28 15.67 6.82
N LYS A 146 -11.28 16.52 6.56
CA LYS A 146 -11.44 17.86 5.94
C LYS A 146 -11.19 17.87 4.44
N ARG A 147 -11.11 16.70 3.81
CA ARG A 147 -10.88 16.57 2.38
C ARG A 147 -11.83 17.45 1.55
N GLY A 148 -11.26 18.23 0.63
CA GLY A 148 -12.01 18.95 -0.40
C GLY A 148 -12.64 18.01 -1.43
N TRP A 149 -13.93 18.20 -1.72
CA TRP A 149 -14.64 17.43 -2.75
C TRP A 149 -15.06 18.31 -3.93
N PRO A 150 -15.12 17.75 -5.16
CA PRO A 150 -15.51 18.51 -6.35
C PRO A 150 -16.93 19.10 -6.32
N SER A 151 -17.81 18.59 -5.46
CA SER A 151 -19.19 19.07 -5.33
C SER A 151 -19.77 18.69 -3.95
N PRO A 152 -20.65 19.50 -3.35
CA PRO A 152 -21.28 19.22 -2.05
C PRO A 152 -21.98 17.86 -1.97
N ARG A 153 -22.51 17.34 -3.09
CA ARG A 153 -23.16 16.01 -3.13
C ARG A 153 -22.23 14.86 -2.72
N HIS A 154 -20.92 15.07 -2.76
CA HIS A 154 -19.91 14.08 -2.41
C HIS A 154 -19.41 14.18 -0.96
N TYR A 155 -19.79 15.21 -0.20
CA TYR A 155 -19.37 15.34 1.20
C TYR A 155 -19.77 14.14 2.06
N LYS A 156 -20.93 13.54 1.75
CA LYS A 156 -21.42 12.30 2.38
C LYS A 156 -20.54 11.07 2.15
N ASN A 157 -19.58 11.13 1.23
CA ASN A 157 -18.64 10.03 0.98
C ASN A 157 -17.45 10.07 1.95
N ASN A 158 -17.25 11.16 2.69
CA ASN A 158 -16.19 11.23 3.68
C ASN A 158 -16.63 10.58 5.00
N GLY A 159 -15.64 10.26 5.83
CA GLY A 159 -15.82 9.78 7.20
C GLY A 159 -15.19 10.73 8.20
N THR A 160 -15.65 10.66 9.44
CA THR A 160 -14.95 11.22 10.60
C THR A 160 -13.62 10.49 10.83
N ILE A 161 -12.72 11.08 11.62
CA ILE A 161 -11.46 10.42 12.00
C ILE A 161 -11.71 9.05 12.67
N ASP A 162 -12.72 8.96 13.54
CA ASP A 162 -13.10 7.69 14.17
C ASP A 162 -13.53 6.64 13.16
N GLN A 163 -14.33 7.03 12.16
CA GLN A 163 -14.75 6.15 11.08
C GLN A 163 -13.56 5.65 10.25
N TRP A 164 -12.60 6.52 9.93
CA TRP A 164 -11.37 6.13 9.24
C TRP A 164 -10.52 5.16 10.08
N MET A 165 -10.37 5.42 11.37
CA MET A 165 -9.70 4.52 12.30
C MET A 165 -10.36 3.14 12.33
N GLN A 166 -11.70 3.08 12.45
CA GLN A 166 -12.41 1.80 12.46
C GLN A 166 -12.29 1.06 11.12
N ALA A 167 -12.34 1.78 9.99
CA ALA A 167 -12.12 1.17 8.67
C ALA A 167 -10.70 0.59 8.53
N PHE A 168 -9.68 1.30 9.03
CA PHE A 168 -8.31 0.79 9.06
C PHE A 168 -8.22 -0.49 9.89
N LYS A 169 -8.83 -0.50 11.09
CA LYS A 169 -8.85 -1.69 11.96
C LYS A 169 -9.56 -2.87 11.30
N GLY A 170 -10.72 -2.67 10.68
CA GLY A 170 -11.42 -3.72 9.94
C GLY A 170 -10.56 -4.33 8.83
N ARG A 171 -9.88 -3.49 8.03
CA ARG A 171 -8.95 -3.97 7.00
C ARG A 171 -7.71 -4.66 7.60
N ARG A 172 -7.22 -4.20 8.74
CA ARG A 172 -6.11 -4.86 9.46
C ARG A 172 -6.56 -6.26 9.88
N ASP A 173 -7.77 -6.38 10.40
CA ASP A 173 -8.32 -7.65 10.84
C ASP A 173 -8.53 -8.61 9.64
N GLU A 174 -8.89 -8.10 8.45
CA GLU A 174 -8.88 -8.89 7.20
C GLU A 174 -7.48 -9.44 6.88
N VAL A 175 -6.40 -8.70 7.14
CA VAL A 175 -5.03 -9.19 6.93
C VAL A 175 -4.63 -10.19 8.01
N VAL A 176 -4.90 -9.86 9.27
CA VAL A 176 -4.49 -10.65 10.46
C VAL A 176 -5.18 -12.02 10.47
N ASN A 177 -6.49 -12.05 10.22
CA ASN A 177 -7.30 -13.27 10.35
C ASN A 177 -7.28 -14.16 9.09
N HIS A 178 -6.78 -13.66 7.96
CA HIS A 178 -6.64 -14.45 6.74
C HIS A 178 -5.48 -15.44 6.83
N HIS A 179 -5.57 -16.53 6.08
CA HIS A 179 -4.54 -17.56 6.00
C HIS A 179 -4.27 -17.92 4.54
N CYS A 180 -3.03 -17.77 4.10
CA CYS A 180 -2.64 -18.21 2.77
C CYS A 180 -2.42 -19.73 2.74
N PRO A 181 -2.99 -20.45 1.76
CA PRO A 181 -2.63 -21.84 1.56
C PRO A 181 -1.15 -21.96 1.19
N SER A 182 -0.50 -22.99 1.74
CA SER A 182 0.90 -23.38 1.52
C SER A 182 1.12 -24.06 0.18
#